data_AF-A0A7X4KYN3-F1
#
_entry.id   AF-A0A7X4KYN3-F1
#
_cell.length_a   1.000
_cell.length_b   1.000
_cell.length_c   1.000
_cell.angle_alpha   90.00
_cell.angle_beta   90.00
_cell.angle_gamma   90.00
#
_symmetry.space_group_name_H-M   'P 1'
#
loop_
_entity.id
_entity.type
_entity.pdbx_description
1 polymer ?
#
loop_
_entity_poly.entity_id
_entity_poly.type
_entity_poly.pdbx_seq_one_letter_code
_entity_poly.pdbx_strand_id
1 'polypeptide(L)'
;MADQWARDRRAELDAGRLRAVVAALRIHVETTPEARKCIHYVFGNRHRMRYPQFRAKGLCVSSGVVEAGCKQLGDRLKRAGTRWTVAGANAIIALRCCILSGRFEDFWERRAANAA
;
A
#
# COMPACT_ATOMS: atom_id res chain seq x y z
N MET A 1 19.09 -12.70 16.67
CA MET A 1 18.59 -11.66 17.61
C MET A 1 17.89 -10.50 16.91
N ALA A 2 18.47 -9.91 15.86
CA ALA A 2 17.86 -8.78 15.14
C ALA A 2 16.47 -9.07 14.54
N ASP A 3 16.29 -10.22 13.89
CA ASP A 3 15.00 -10.58 13.27
C ASP A 3 13.89 -10.76 14.31
N GLN A 4 14.22 -11.32 15.47
CA GLN A 4 13.25 -11.49 16.55
C GLN A 4 12.81 -10.14 17.09
N TRP A 5 13.78 -9.25 17.35
CA TRP A 5 13.50 -7.88 17.78
C TRP A 5 12.58 -7.16 16.78
N ALA A 6 12.85 -7.28 15.47
CA ALA A 6 12.04 -6.66 14.43
C ALA A 6 10.61 -7.22 14.38
N ARG A 7 10.45 -8.55 14.53
CA ARG A 7 9.13 -9.20 14.63
C ARG A 7 8.34 -8.68 15.84
N ASP A 8 8.98 -8.52 16.99
CA ASP A 8 8.32 -8.04 18.21
C ASP A 8 7.83 -6.60 18.05
N ARG A 9 8.67 -5.70 17.49
CA ARG A 9 8.27 -4.31 17.20
C ARG A 9 7.12 -4.25 16.19
N ARG A 10 7.12 -5.13 15.19
CA ARG A 10 6.00 -5.23 14.23
C ARG A 10 4.71 -5.66 14.93
N ALA A 11 4.77 -6.67 15.79
CA ALA A 11 3.60 -7.12 16.55
C ALA A 11 3.05 -6.04 17.50
N GLU A 12 3.92 -5.23 18.12
CA GLU A 12 3.52 -4.06 18.89
C GLU A 12 2.81 -3.01 18.04
N LEU A 13 3.35 -2.72 16.85
CA LEU A 13 2.75 -1.79 15.89
C LEU A 13 1.37 -2.28 15.43
N ASP A 14 1.25 -3.55 15.04
CA ASP A 14 -0.02 -4.20 14.65
C ASP A 14 -1.07 -4.16 15.77
N ALA A 15 -0.62 -4.31 17.02
CA ALA A 15 -1.46 -4.19 18.21
C ALA A 15 -1.79 -2.73 18.59
N GLY A 16 -1.30 -1.73 17.85
CA GLY A 16 -1.49 -0.32 18.15
C GLY A 16 -0.69 0.20 19.36
N ARG A 17 0.29 -0.58 19.86
CA ARG A 17 1.14 -0.24 21.01
C ARG A 17 2.29 0.69 20.61
N LEU A 18 1.97 1.83 20.00
CA LEU A 18 2.96 2.78 19.46
C LEU A 18 3.94 3.29 20.52
N ARG A 19 3.49 3.43 21.78
CA ARG A 19 4.36 3.84 22.90
C ARG A 19 5.47 2.83 23.16
N ALA A 20 5.18 1.53 23.08
CA ALA A 20 6.16 0.47 23.27
C ALA A 20 7.21 0.48 22.14
N VAL A 21 6.75 0.64 20.89
CA VAL A 21 7.64 0.76 19.73
C VAL A 21 8.57 1.96 19.88
N VAL A 22 8.05 3.12 20.27
CA VAL A 22 8.88 4.31 20.48
C VAL A 22 9.86 4.10 21.63
N ALA A 23 9.42 3.54 22.77
CA ALA A 23 10.33 3.26 23.89
C ALA A 23 11.49 2.36 23.47
N ALA A 24 11.22 1.32 22.67
CA ALA A 24 12.23 0.44 22.13
C ALA A 24 13.15 1.09 21.08
N LEU A 25 12.69 2.13 20.38
CA LEU A 25 13.51 2.90 19.44
C LEU A 25 14.35 3.99 20.14
N ARG A 26 13.89 4.51 21.28
CA ARG A 26 14.55 5.62 22.00
C ARG A 26 15.98 5.31 22.41
N ILE A 27 16.27 4.05 22.76
CA ILE A 27 17.62 3.61 23.15
C ILE A 27 18.64 3.74 22.01
N HIS A 28 18.18 3.89 20.76
CA HIS A 28 19.03 3.99 19.57
C HIS A 28 19.09 5.40 18.97
N VAL A 29 18.41 6.39 19.56
CA VAL A 29 18.25 7.74 18.98
C VAL A 29 19.54 8.55 18.89
N GLU A 30 20.46 8.33 19.84
CA GLU A 30 21.76 9.00 19.87
C GLU A 30 22.78 8.29 18.98
N THR A 31 22.62 6.98 18.77
CA THR A 31 23.55 6.17 17.96
C THR A 31 23.17 6.12 16.49
N THR A 32 21.88 6.29 16.16
CA THR A 32 21.36 6.00 14.82
C THR A 32 20.34 7.06 14.39
N PRO A 33 20.64 7.90 13.38
CA PRO A 33 19.71 8.92 12.90
C PRO A 33 18.41 8.32 12.33
N GLU A 34 18.43 7.08 11.84
CA GLU A 34 17.26 6.34 11.37
C GLU A 34 16.26 6.08 12.50
N ALA A 35 16.73 5.83 13.73
CA ALA A 35 15.85 5.64 14.88
C ALA A 35 15.09 6.93 15.21
N ARG A 36 15.78 8.08 15.14
CA ARG A 36 15.15 9.41 15.30
C ARG A 36 14.10 9.66 14.23
N LYS A 37 14.42 9.44 12.96
CA LYS A 37 13.48 9.58 11.83
C LYS A 37 12.25 8.67 12.01
N CYS A 38 12.46 7.42 12.43
CA CYS A 38 11.40 6.46 12.65
C CYS A 38 10.44 6.91 13.77
N ILE A 39 10.96 7.40 14.91
CA ILE A 39 10.14 7.93 16.00
C ILE A 39 9.29 9.11 15.51
N HIS A 40 9.89 10.08 14.81
CA HIS A 40 9.16 11.21 14.25
C HIS A 40 8.03 10.75 13.30
N TYR A 41 8.33 9.78 12.45
CA TYR A 41 7.35 9.22 11.53
C TYR A 41 6.18 8.55 12.27
N VAL A 42 6.45 7.70 13.24
CA VAL A 42 5.42 7.00 14.04
C VAL A 42 4.54 8.00 14.79
N PHE A 43 5.13 9.02 15.41
CA PHE A 43 4.38 10.04 16.14
C PHE A 43 3.53 10.93 15.21
N GLY A 44 4.08 11.38 14.09
CA GLY A 44 3.37 12.20 13.10
C GLY A 44 2.19 11.43 12.47
N ASN A 45 2.40 10.15 12.17
CA ASN A 45 1.42 9.30 11.50
C ASN A 45 0.55 8.46 12.45
N ARG A 46 0.63 8.66 13.77
CA ARG A 46 -0.13 7.88 14.78
C ARG A 46 -1.63 7.77 14.48
N HIS A 47 -2.23 8.81 13.91
CA HIS A 47 -3.64 8.85 13.52
C HIS A 47 -3.97 7.90 12.35
N ARG A 48 -2.97 7.53 11.53
CA ARG A 48 -3.08 6.56 10.43
C ARG A 48 -2.68 5.14 10.85
N MET A 49 -2.12 4.96 12.05
CA MET A 49 -1.65 3.66 12.56
C MET A 49 -2.64 3.02 13.54
N ARG A 50 -3.94 3.30 13.38
CA ARG A 50 -5.02 2.73 14.22
C ARG A 50 -5.41 1.32 13.74
N TYR A 51 -4.42 0.46 13.56
CA TYR A 51 -4.60 -0.88 12.97
C TYR A 51 -5.63 -1.75 13.69
N PRO A 52 -5.69 -1.79 15.05
CA PRO A 52 -6.73 -2.56 15.73
C PRO A 52 -8.14 -2.12 15.35
N GLN A 53 -8.39 -0.81 15.23
CA GLN A 53 -9.69 -0.27 14.83
C GLN A 53 -10.01 -0.59 13.38
N PHE A 54 -9.03 -0.53 12.48
CA PHE A 54 -9.21 -0.86 11.08
C PHE A 54 -9.50 -2.35 10.89
N ARG A 55 -8.77 -3.22 11.59
CA ARG A 55 -9.03 -4.67 11.59
C ARG A 55 -10.41 -4.99 12.15
N ALA A 56 -10.85 -4.35 13.23
CA ALA A 56 -12.20 -4.52 13.79
C ALA A 56 -13.31 -4.11 12.80
N LYS A 57 -13.02 -3.17 11.90
CA LYS A 57 -13.92 -2.76 10.80
C LYS A 57 -13.82 -3.63 9.55
N GLY A 58 -13.02 -4.70 9.56
CA GLY A 58 -12.75 -5.53 8.39
C GLY A 58 -11.95 -4.83 7.29
N LEU A 59 -11.29 -3.70 7.59
CA LEU A 59 -10.50 -2.97 6.60
C LEU A 59 -9.14 -3.64 6.40
N CYS A 60 -8.68 -3.67 5.15
CA CYS A 60 -7.34 -4.12 4.83
C CYS A 60 -6.30 -3.14 5.40
N VAL A 61 -5.41 -3.64 6.25
CA VAL A 61 -4.31 -2.86 6.84
C VAL A 61 -2.95 -3.12 6.15
N SER A 62 -2.94 -3.98 5.13
CA SER A 62 -1.74 -4.32 4.36
C SER A 62 -1.74 -3.59 3.03
N SER A 63 -0.56 -3.12 2.60
CA SER A 63 -0.36 -2.59 1.24
C SER A 63 -0.24 -3.68 0.18
N GLY A 64 -0.06 -4.96 0.56
CA GLY A 64 0.28 -6.03 -0.36
C GLY A 64 -0.73 -6.25 -1.49
N VAL A 65 -2.03 -6.13 -1.20
CA VAL A 65 -3.09 -6.24 -2.23
C VAL A 65 -2.98 -5.11 -3.25
N VAL A 66 -2.71 -3.88 -2.78
CA VAL A 66 -2.54 -2.70 -3.64
C VAL A 66 -1.27 -2.83 -4.47
N GLU A 67 -0.15 -3.19 -3.85
CA GLU A 67 1.14 -3.38 -4.52
C GLU A 67 1.08 -4.49 -5.57
N ALA A 68 0.43 -5.62 -5.25
CA ALA A 68 0.20 -6.70 -6.19
C ALA A 68 -0.64 -6.22 -7.38
N GLY A 69 -1.70 -5.46 -7.14
CA GLY A 69 -2.50 -4.83 -8.20
C GLY A 69 -1.68 -3.91 -9.09
N CYS A 70 -0.89 -3.01 -8.49
CA CYS A 70 0.00 -2.10 -9.23
C CYS A 70 1.06 -2.85 -10.06
N LYS A 71 1.59 -3.97 -9.53
CA LYS A 71 2.52 -4.83 -10.26
C LYS A 71 1.84 -5.45 -11.48
N GLN A 72 0.72 -6.14 -11.25
CA GLN A 72 -0.04 -6.80 -12.33
C GLN A 72 -0.44 -5.82 -13.43
N LEU A 73 -0.92 -4.63 -13.07
CA LEU A 73 -1.29 -3.57 -14.03
C LEU A 73 -0.08 -2.98 -14.75
N GLY A 74 0.99 -2.70 -14.01
CA GLY A 74 2.21 -2.06 -14.52
C GLY A 74 3.05 -2.95 -15.44
N ASP A 75 2.96 -4.27 -15.31
CA ASP A 75 3.77 -5.21 -16.09
C ASP A 75 3.65 -4.99 -17.61
N ARG A 76 2.48 -4.59 -18.12
CA ARG A 76 2.28 -4.28 -19.55
C ARG A 76 2.96 -2.98 -19.97
N LEU A 77 2.91 -1.95 -19.13
CA LEU A 77 3.45 -0.63 -19.43
C LEU A 77 4.98 -0.59 -19.33
N LYS A 78 5.56 -1.49 -18.53
CA LYS A 78 7.00 -1.57 -18.28
C LYS A 78 7.75 -2.52 -19.24
N ARG A 79 7.07 -3.09 -20.25
CA ARG A 79 7.72 -4.00 -21.21
C ARG A 79 8.73 -3.22 -22.08
N ALA A 80 9.86 -3.86 -22.38
CA ALA A 80 10.86 -3.29 -23.26
C ALA A 80 10.26 -2.93 -24.64
N GLY A 81 10.71 -1.82 -25.23
CA GLY A 81 10.29 -1.37 -26.55
C GLY A 81 8.95 -0.64 -26.61
N THR A 82 8.22 -0.50 -25.49
CA THR A 82 6.97 0.28 -25.51
C THR A 82 7.23 1.78 -25.35
N ARG A 83 6.68 2.58 -26.26
CA ARG A 83 6.53 4.04 -26.10
C ARG A 83 5.05 4.36 -25.98
N TRP A 84 4.68 5.05 -24.91
CA TRP A 84 3.30 5.45 -24.65
C TRP A 84 3.20 6.96 -24.63
N THR A 85 2.14 7.50 -25.23
CA THR A 85 1.62 8.80 -24.81
C THR A 85 0.90 8.65 -23.47
N VAL A 86 0.77 9.72 -22.68
CA VAL A 86 0.03 9.67 -21.41
C VAL A 86 -1.41 9.18 -21.62
N ALA A 87 -2.07 9.66 -22.67
CA ALA A 87 -3.41 9.22 -23.04
C ALA A 87 -3.46 7.71 -23.38
N GLY A 88 -2.48 7.22 -24.15
CA GLY A 88 -2.39 5.80 -24.51
C GLY A 88 -2.12 4.90 -23.30
N ALA A 89 -1.20 5.31 -22.40
CA ALA A 89 -0.94 4.57 -21.16
C ALA A 89 -2.19 4.48 -20.29
N ASN A 90 -2.92 5.59 -20.12
CA ASN A 90 -4.17 5.63 -19.35
C ASN A 90 -5.24 4.72 -19.94
N ALA A 91 -5.41 4.73 -21.27
CA ALA A 91 -6.36 3.85 -21.94
C ALA A 91 -6.04 2.35 -21.71
N ILE A 92 -4.75 1.99 -21.79
CA ILE A 92 -4.31 0.60 -21.55
C ILE A 92 -4.46 0.21 -20.08
N ILE A 93 -4.14 1.08 -19.13
CA ILE A 93 -4.37 0.82 -17.70
C ILE A 93 -5.87 0.58 -17.47
N ALA A 94 -6.73 1.45 -17.96
CA ALA A 94 -8.19 1.33 -17.80
C ALA A 94 -8.71 0.00 -18.36
N LEU A 95 -8.28 -0.38 -19.57
CA LEU A 95 -8.62 -1.65 -20.18
C LEU A 95 -8.19 -2.84 -19.32
N ARG A 96 -6.93 -2.84 -18.83
CA ARG A 96 -6.43 -3.92 -17.97
C ARG A 96 -7.16 -3.99 -16.64
N CYS A 97 -7.53 -2.85 -16.05
CA CYS A 97 -8.36 -2.83 -14.84
C CYS A 97 -9.71 -3.51 -15.09
N CYS A 98 -10.36 -3.25 -16.23
CA CYS A 98 -11.64 -3.90 -16.57
C CYS A 98 -11.47 -5.41 -16.71
N ILE A 99 -10.43 -5.87 -17.42
CA ILE A 99 -10.17 -7.30 -17.61
C ILE A 99 -9.85 -8.00 -16.28
N LEU A 100 -8.90 -7.47 -15.49
CA LEU A 100 -8.45 -8.10 -14.25
C LEU A 100 -9.50 -8.06 -13.13
N SER A 101 -10.44 -7.12 -13.18
CA SER A 101 -11.58 -7.07 -12.25
C SER A 101 -12.79 -7.89 -12.71
N GLY A 102 -12.74 -8.49 -13.91
CA GLY A 102 -13.88 -9.22 -14.48
C GLY A 102 -15.01 -8.32 -14.97
N ARG A 103 -14.76 -7.01 -15.11
CA ARG A 103 -15.75 -5.98 -15.47
C ARG A 103 -15.63 -5.52 -16.92
N PHE A 104 -15.11 -6.39 -17.78
CA PHE A 104 -14.92 -6.06 -19.19
C PHE A 104 -16.26 -5.94 -19.92
N GLU A 105 -17.20 -6.85 -19.66
CA GLU A 105 -18.54 -6.79 -20.23
C GLU A 105 -19.33 -5.59 -19.70
N ASP A 106 -19.34 -5.37 -18.37
CA ASP A 106 -19.92 -4.16 -17.75
C ASP A 106 -19.48 -2.86 -18.42
N PHE A 107 -18.20 -2.79 -18.82
CA PHE A 107 -17.64 -1.61 -19.47
C PHE A 107 -18.27 -1.37 -20.84
N TRP A 108 -18.43 -2.42 -21.65
CA TRP A 108 -19.05 -2.33 -22.97
C TRP A 108 -20.54 -2.07 -22.88
N GLU A 109 -21.24 -2.72 -21.96
CA GLU A 109 -22.67 -2.48 -21.70
C GLU A 109 -22.94 -1.01 -21.36
N ARG A 110 -22.15 -0.44 -20.44
CA ARG A 110 -22.26 1.00 -20.09
C ARG A 110 -22.00 1.91 -21.28
N ARG A 111 -21.03 1.56 -22.12
CA ARG A 111 -20.67 2.38 -23.29
C ARG A 111 -21.75 2.32 -24.37
N ALA A 112 -22.33 1.14 -24.60
CA ALA A 112 -23.44 0.96 -25.52
C ALA A 112 -24.68 1.74 -25.04
N ALA A 113 -25.00 1.67 -23.75
CA ALA A 113 -26.11 2.41 -23.15
C ALA A 113 -25.95 3.94 -23.23
N ASN A 114 -24.73 4.45 -23.13
CA ASN A 114 -24.44 5.89 -23.23
C ASN A 114 -24.33 6.39 -24.69
N ALA A 115 -24.31 5.49 -25.67
CA ALA A 115 -24.26 5.82 -27.09
C ALA A 115 -25.64 5.76 -27.76
N ALA A 116 -26.66 5.29 -27.03
CA ALA A 116 -28.08 5.34 -27.39
C ALA A 116 -28.72 6.63 -26.87
#